data_AF-A0A2P5HEP9-F1
#
_entry.id   AF-A0A2P5HEP9-F1
#
_cell.length_a   1.000
_cell.length_b   1.000
_cell.length_c   1.000
_cell.angle_alpha   90.00
_cell.angle_beta   90.00
_cell.angle_gamma   90.00
#
_symmetry.space_group_name_H-M   'P 1'
#
loop_
_entity.id
_entity.type
_entity.pdbx_description
1 polymer ?
#
loop_
_entity_poly.entity_id
_entity_poly.type
_entity_poly.pdbx_seq_one_letter_code
_entity_poly.pdbx_strand_id
1 'polypeptide(L)'
;MGNTISTCLKASLDNVRKRHSIKPATDISEAMHVAGFMPDEKQTHPYFWGEEWNQERRFKQHVKHSGYEEARILIGDGSQGDIERNINKGLRAVSTAYRLLDNDNSESQSNPNCLGPEISYQQQLESPNIVGVCLSDDLLAWRREHHLHALGRISSDSHRGRRRASNEVIQLLGAEDWPAPLLTTDVLFGAGLMNMLIGAYDARVLYSNYCIDTDSFHEPPSERSSPEPNRQSSACSAFPKAQKVPLGVERRRAVESGQTYTHAKSDLEARQMTRLDGCTAKMDRETAHVVYFCEANRAGIAAESMGRCFDPAAIYDDMVFSSAATDIVNIHSDLGSSEIVNACLNAADVTNSGVLTEDALRRVYDAFAAVGARCLTERWSEPGGGMNGMLYVWHILNDRSSFLRKAVLGWSKIRRELEGFKREQREADFDEVFDVDYHTTGYSRCLKVACNRAEVCNGVERLLETAGTRNKELLRKLWMCLAGWPLNYAKGGIVDADREEGIVQSLATALAQVYHDGLVLEEQWLIAHAHHHAWQINHLMEAAMFGGLLDGGRLMGNVG
;
A
#
# COMPACT_ATOMS: atom_id res chain seq x y z
N MET A 1 29.18 29.12 -39.37
CA MET A 1 27.92 28.61 -38.77
C MET A 1 28.20 27.32 -38.00
N GLY A 2 28.81 27.39 -36.81
CA GLY A 2 29.28 26.17 -36.13
C GLY A 2 29.42 26.22 -34.62
N ASN A 3 28.85 27.22 -33.93
CA ASN A 3 29.02 27.36 -32.47
C ASN A 3 27.70 27.50 -31.66
N THR A 4 26.54 27.35 -32.28
CA THR A 4 25.24 27.59 -31.61
C THR A 4 24.52 26.31 -31.16
N ILE A 5 24.95 25.13 -31.61
CA ILE A 5 24.31 23.84 -31.27
C ILE A 5 24.89 23.26 -29.95
N SER A 6 26.15 23.56 -29.63
CA SER A 6 26.82 23.05 -28.41
C SER A 6 26.30 23.70 -27.12
N THR A 7 25.88 24.97 -27.17
CA THR A 7 25.36 25.72 -26.03
C THR A 7 23.90 25.37 -25.69
N CYS A 8 23.05 25.06 -26.68
CA CYS A 8 21.69 24.56 -26.42
C CYS A 8 21.66 23.16 -25.78
N LEU A 9 22.57 22.26 -26.17
CA LEU A 9 22.69 20.94 -25.56
C LEU A 9 23.27 21.01 -24.13
N LYS A 10 24.24 21.90 -23.87
CA LYS A 10 24.74 22.16 -22.51
C LYS A 10 23.69 22.80 -21.61
N ALA A 11 22.93 23.79 -22.09
CA ALA A 11 21.84 24.39 -21.33
C ALA A 11 20.69 23.39 -21.06
N SER A 12 20.41 22.47 -21.99
CA SER A 12 19.49 21.36 -21.77
C SER A 12 20.00 20.39 -20.70
N LEU A 13 21.29 20.05 -20.72
CA LEU A 13 21.93 19.18 -19.72
C LEU A 13 22.10 19.82 -18.34
N ASP A 14 22.31 21.14 -18.26
CA ASP A 14 22.41 21.87 -16.99
C ASP A 14 21.02 22.13 -16.38
N ASN A 15 19.98 22.35 -17.20
CA ASN A 15 18.59 22.33 -16.74
C ASN A 15 18.15 20.92 -16.30
N VAL A 16 18.65 19.88 -16.97
CA VAL A 16 18.51 18.48 -16.52
C VAL A 16 19.33 18.22 -15.25
N ARG A 17 20.45 18.90 -14.98
CA ARG A 17 21.16 18.72 -13.70
C ARG A 17 20.39 19.28 -12.50
N LYS A 18 19.71 20.42 -12.64
CA LYS A 18 18.90 21.02 -11.57
C LYS A 18 17.59 20.27 -11.32
N ARG A 19 16.93 19.78 -12.39
CA ARG A 19 15.64 19.06 -12.31
C ARG A 19 15.65 17.71 -11.56
N HIS A 20 16.80 17.14 -11.18
CA HIS A 20 16.90 15.73 -10.74
C HIS A 20 17.57 15.56 -9.37
N SER A 21 17.42 16.54 -8.48
CA SER A 21 18.09 16.58 -7.19
C SER A 21 17.15 16.27 -6.02
N ILE A 22 16.66 15.02 -5.94
CA ILE A 22 16.25 14.48 -4.63
C ILE A 22 17.47 13.78 -4.04
N LYS A 23 18.11 14.45 -3.10
CA LYS A 23 19.14 13.91 -2.24
C LYS A 23 18.97 14.52 -0.85
N PRO A 24 19.17 13.73 0.21
CA PRO A 24 19.33 14.31 1.54
C PRO A 24 20.43 15.38 1.53
N ALA A 25 20.22 16.44 2.30
CA ALA A 25 21.18 17.56 2.43
C ALA A 25 22.39 17.19 3.30
N THR A 26 22.28 16.12 4.08
CA THR A 26 23.33 15.57 4.95
C THR A 26 23.54 14.08 4.67
N ASP A 27 24.69 13.56 5.09
CA ASP A 27 24.96 12.12 5.04
C ASP A 27 23.98 11.35 5.95
N ILE A 28 23.75 10.08 5.62
CA ILE A 28 22.82 9.21 6.34
C ILE A 28 23.28 9.07 7.79
N SER A 29 22.38 9.35 8.73
CA SER A 29 22.66 9.24 10.17
C SER A 29 23.01 7.80 10.59
N GLU A 30 24.04 7.64 11.43
CA GLU A 30 24.43 6.36 12.02
C GLU A 30 23.57 5.98 13.26
N ALA A 31 22.60 6.81 13.69
CA ALA A 31 21.91 6.61 14.97
C ALA A 31 21.15 5.28 15.08
N MET A 32 20.71 4.71 13.95
CA MET A 32 20.10 3.38 13.88
C MET A 32 21.06 2.23 14.22
N HIS A 33 22.35 2.39 13.92
CA HIS A 33 23.39 1.41 14.32
C HIS A 33 23.58 1.40 15.82
N VAL A 34 23.68 2.59 16.41
CA VAL A 34 23.91 2.77 17.84
C VAL A 34 22.74 2.22 18.66
N ALA A 35 21.53 2.30 18.13
CA ALA A 35 20.33 1.83 18.81
C ALA A 35 20.10 0.30 18.72
N GLY A 36 20.86 -0.41 17.89
CA GLY A 36 20.79 -1.87 17.76
C GLY A 36 19.48 -2.37 17.11
N PHE A 37 18.89 -1.59 16.21
CA PHE A 37 17.67 -1.97 15.48
C PHE A 37 17.93 -2.78 14.21
N MET A 38 19.20 -3.03 13.87
CA MET A 38 19.60 -3.81 12.70
C MET A 38 19.65 -5.30 13.07
N PRO A 39 18.98 -6.19 12.32
CA PRO A 39 18.97 -7.63 12.60
C PRO A 39 20.36 -8.29 12.64
N ASP A 40 21.35 -7.71 11.93
CA ASP A 40 22.66 -8.33 11.70
C ASP A 40 23.88 -7.54 12.26
N GLU A 41 23.67 -6.62 13.21
CA GLU A 41 24.71 -5.90 13.98
C GLU A 41 25.89 -5.25 13.20
N LYS A 42 25.97 -5.27 11.86
CA LYS A 42 27.25 -5.00 11.17
C LYS A 42 27.26 -4.18 9.88
N GLN A 43 26.16 -3.75 9.28
CA GLN A 43 26.23 -2.73 8.20
C GLN A 43 24.84 -2.21 7.81
N THR A 44 24.70 -0.88 7.70
CA THR A 44 23.58 -0.25 7.01
C THR A 44 23.91 -0.31 5.55
N HIS A 45 22.95 -0.77 4.75
CA HIS A 45 23.03 -0.57 3.31
C HIS A 45 23.11 0.93 3.04
N PRO A 46 24.05 1.39 2.20
CA PRO A 46 24.06 2.77 1.77
C PRO A 46 22.74 3.04 1.03
N TYR A 47 22.11 4.16 1.38
CA TYR A 47 20.84 4.59 0.79
C TYR A 47 20.90 4.63 -0.75
N PHE A 48 22.04 5.04 -1.30
CA PHE A 48 22.33 4.86 -2.73
C PHE A 48 23.13 3.58 -2.95
N TRP A 49 22.47 2.61 -3.54
CA TRP A 49 23.00 1.27 -3.69
C TRP A 49 24.15 1.12 -4.70
N GLY A 50 24.49 2.19 -5.41
CA GLY A 50 25.63 2.18 -6.32
C GLY A 50 26.97 1.96 -5.61
N GLU A 51 27.01 2.17 -4.30
CA GLU A 51 28.19 2.00 -3.44
C GLU A 51 28.44 0.53 -3.07
N GLU A 52 27.41 -0.32 -3.04
CA GLU A 52 27.53 -1.76 -2.74
C GLU A 52 27.89 -2.61 -3.95
N TRP A 53 27.74 -2.06 -5.15
CA TRP A 53 28.13 -2.72 -6.39
C TRP A 53 29.66 -2.83 -6.40
N ASN A 54 30.13 -3.94 -5.85
CA ASN A 54 31.54 -4.20 -5.60
C ASN A 54 32.35 -4.15 -6.91
N GLN A 55 33.68 -4.07 -6.78
CA GLN A 55 34.58 -4.07 -7.95
C GLN A 55 34.41 -5.33 -8.83
N GLU A 56 33.81 -6.39 -8.29
CA GLU A 56 33.50 -7.67 -8.95
C GLU A 56 32.15 -7.67 -9.69
N ARG A 57 31.38 -6.57 -9.65
CA ARG A 57 30.07 -6.44 -10.28
C ARG A 57 29.02 -7.43 -9.77
N ARG A 58 28.94 -7.62 -8.45
CA ARG A 58 27.94 -8.49 -7.80
C ARG A 58 27.34 -7.81 -6.56
N PHE A 59 26.08 -8.13 -6.28
CA PHE A 59 25.44 -7.77 -5.02
C PHE A 59 25.86 -8.72 -3.90
N LYS A 60 25.83 -8.24 -2.66
CA LYS A 60 26.06 -9.05 -1.47
C LYS A 60 24.85 -9.98 -1.28
N GLN A 61 25.10 -11.23 -0.90
CA GLN A 61 24.02 -12.14 -0.54
C GLN A 61 23.38 -11.68 0.78
N HIS A 62 22.06 -11.46 0.79
CA HIS A 62 21.31 -11.15 1.99
C HIS A 62 20.82 -12.42 2.69
N VAL A 63 20.36 -12.27 3.94
CA VAL A 63 19.81 -13.35 4.76
C VAL A 63 18.62 -13.97 4.05
N LYS A 64 18.60 -15.31 4.01
CA LYS A 64 17.39 -16.06 3.63
C LYS A 64 16.58 -16.33 4.89
N HIS A 65 15.31 -15.96 4.84
CA HIS A 65 14.40 -16.09 5.95
C HIS A 65 13.78 -17.48 5.99
N SER A 66 13.68 -18.08 7.16
CA SER A 66 12.88 -19.31 7.33
C SER A 66 11.40 -19.01 7.10
N GLY A 67 10.66 -19.99 6.57
CA GLY A 67 9.24 -19.88 6.27
C GLY A 67 8.96 -19.46 4.82
N TYR A 68 7.75 -18.96 4.59
CA TYR A 68 7.22 -18.53 3.29
C TYR A 68 7.22 -19.66 2.25
N GLU A 69 6.87 -20.89 2.65
CA GLU A 69 7.08 -22.09 1.83
C GLU A 69 6.29 -22.06 0.52
N GLU A 70 5.03 -21.61 0.56
CA GLU A 70 4.23 -21.44 -0.65
C GLU A 70 4.80 -20.38 -1.58
N ALA A 71 5.17 -19.20 -1.05
CA ALA A 71 5.80 -18.14 -1.83
C ALA A 71 7.10 -18.64 -2.49
N ARG A 72 7.89 -19.43 -1.76
CA ARG A 72 9.16 -20.02 -2.23
C ARG A 72 8.94 -20.98 -3.39
N ILE A 73 7.85 -21.73 -3.40
CA ILE A 73 7.45 -22.59 -4.53
C ILE A 73 7.00 -21.74 -5.73
N LEU A 74 6.19 -20.70 -5.49
CA LEU A 74 5.59 -19.87 -6.54
C LEU A 74 6.61 -19.02 -7.30
N ILE A 75 7.52 -18.38 -6.57
CA ILE A 75 8.49 -17.42 -7.14
C ILE A 75 9.86 -18.03 -7.42
N GLY A 76 10.15 -19.23 -6.91
CA GLY A 76 11.41 -19.92 -7.16
C GLY A 76 12.62 -19.11 -6.69
N ASP A 77 13.53 -18.79 -7.61
CA ASP A 77 14.71 -17.98 -7.33
C ASP A 77 14.51 -16.47 -7.55
N GLY A 78 13.30 -16.06 -7.92
CA GLY A 78 12.99 -14.65 -8.19
C GLY A 78 13.48 -14.15 -9.54
N SER A 79 13.74 -15.06 -10.49
CA SER A 79 14.14 -14.66 -11.84
C SER A 79 13.04 -13.86 -12.54
N GLN A 80 13.45 -13.09 -13.57
CA GLN A 80 12.51 -12.41 -14.46
C GLN A 80 11.45 -13.35 -15.04
N GLY A 81 11.83 -14.60 -15.34
CA GLY A 81 10.91 -15.61 -15.85
C GLY A 81 9.89 -16.07 -14.82
N ASP A 82 10.25 -16.12 -13.54
CA ASP A 82 9.32 -16.42 -12.45
C ASP A 82 8.30 -15.29 -12.26
N ILE A 83 8.74 -14.04 -12.32
CA ILE A 83 7.86 -12.86 -12.24
C ILE A 83 6.87 -12.85 -13.40
N GLU A 84 7.35 -13.01 -14.63
CA GLU A 84 6.50 -13.08 -15.83
C GLU A 84 5.52 -14.25 -15.78
N ARG A 85 5.95 -15.42 -15.27
CA ARG A 85 5.06 -16.57 -15.08
C ARG A 85 3.93 -16.25 -14.10
N ASN A 86 4.25 -15.62 -12.97
CA ASN A 86 3.27 -15.26 -11.94
C ASN A 86 2.28 -14.20 -12.46
N ILE A 87 2.76 -13.16 -13.14
CA ILE A 87 1.91 -12.15 -13.79
C ILE A 87 0.94 -12.80 -14.79
N ASN A 88 1.43 -13.72 -15.62
CA ASN A 88 0.58 -14.45 -16.56
C ASN A 88 -0.41 -15.40 -15.87
N LYS A 89 -0.03 -16.00 -14.73
CA LYS A 89 -0.94 -16.81 -13.90
C LYS A 89 -2.05 -15.92 -13.33
N GLY A 90 -1.71 -14.78 -12.72
CA GLY A 90 -2.67 -13.82 -12.18
C GLY A 90 -3.63 -13.29 -13.26
N LEU A 91 -3.10 -12.93 -14.43
CA LEU A 91 -3.93 -12.48 -15.56
C LEU A 91 -4.95 -13.54 -15.98
N ARG A 92 -4.55 -14.81 -16.04
CA ARG A 92 -5.47 -15.92 -16.35
C ARG A 92 -6.52 -16.11 -15.25
N ALA A 93 -6.15 -15.97 -13.99
CA ALA A 93 -7.06 -16.07 -12.86
C ALA A 93 -8.13 -14.98 -12.91
N VAL A 94 -7.72 -13.71 -13.01
CA VAL A 94 -8.64 -12.56 -13.12
C VAL A 94 -9.50 -12.67 -14.38
N SER A 95 -8.91 -12.96 -15.54
CA SER A 95 -9.68 -13.15 -16.78
C SER A 95 -10.68 -14.30 -16.69
N THR A 96 -10.43 -15.30 -15.85
CA THR A 96 -11.39 -16.40 -15.63
C THR A 96 -12.52 -15.95 -14.71
N ALA A 97 -12.22 -15.21 -13.65
CA ALA A 97 -13.25 -14.63 -12.77
C ALA A 97 -14.21 -13.71 -13.57
N TYR A 98 -13.68 -12.81 -14.41
CA TYR A 98 -14.49 -11.90 -15.20
C TYR A 98 -15.28 -12.58 -16.33
N ARG A 99 -14.75 -13.63 -16.96
CA ARG A 99 -15.47 -14.35 -18.04
C ARG A 99 -16.71 -15.07 -17.53
N LEU A 100 -16.75 -15.44 -16.26
CA LEU A 100 -17.94 -16.05 -15.66
C LEU A 100 -19.11 -15.08 -15.63
N LEU A 101 -18.86 -13.77 -15.58
CA LEU A 101 -19.90 -12.77 -15.77
C LEU A 101 -20.42 -12.80 -17.23
N ASP A 102 -19.58 -12.95 -18.24
CA ASP A 102 -20.02 -12.90 -19.65
C ASP A 102 -20.99 -14.02 -20.08
N ASN A 103 -20.97 -15.17 -19.38
CA ASN A 103 -21.72 -16.36 -19.76
C ASN A 103 -23.20 -16.38 -19.31
N ASP A 104 -23.66 -15.40 -18.51
CA ASP A 104 -25.09 -15.25 -18.14
C ASP A 104 -25.99 -14.74 -19.31
N ASN A 105 -25.48 -14.74 -20.54
CA ASN A 105 -26.12 -14.23 -21.75
C ASN A 105 -27.11 -15.21 -22.43
N SER A 106 -27.86 -16.00 -21.66
CA SER A 106 -29.04 -16.69 -22.21
C SER A 106 -30.33 -16.17 -21.56
N GLU A 107 -30.93 -15.19 -22.24
CA GLU A 107 -32.37 -14.87 -22.24
C GLU A 107 -33.03 -14.58 -20.87
N SER A 108 -32.92 -13.35 -20.41
CA SER A 108 -33.99 -12.74 -19.59
C SER A 108 -34.12 -11.27 -19.92
N GLN A 109 -34.97 -11.00 -20.90
CA GLN A 109 -35.40 -9.66 -21.29
C GLN A 109 -36.19 -8.98 -20.16
N SER A 110 -35.73 -7.78 -19.80
CA SER A 110 -36.52 -6.58 -19.48
C SER A 110 -37.71 -6.70 -18.52
N ASN A 111 -37.54 -6.18 -17.30
CA ASN A 111 -38.61 -5.52 -16.58
C ASN A 111 -38.11 -4.18 -15.99
N PRO A 112 -38.61 -3.01 -16.42
CA PRO A 112 -38.00 -1.71 -16.09
C PRO A 112 -38.30 -1.19 -14.67
N ASN A 113 -38.87 -1.99 -13.77
CA ASN A 113 -39.38 -1.55 -12.47
C ASN A 113 -38.77 -2.27 -11.24
N CYS A 114 -37.64 -2.99 -11.40
CA CYS A 114 -36.92 -3.53 -10.25
C CYS A 114 -35.79 -2.59 -9.84
N LEU A 115 -36.05 -1.74 -8.86
CA LEU A 115 -35.03 -0.97 -8.14
C LEU A 115 -34.49 -1.83 -6.99
N GLY A 116 -33.21 -2.19 -7.10
CA GLY A 116 -32.42 -2.94 -6.10
C GLY A 116 -32.12 -4.37 -6.56
N PRO A 117 -30.84 -4.82 -6.61
CA PRO A 117 -30.57 -6.19 -7.00
C PRO A 117 -30.76 -7.09 -5.78
N GLU A 118 -31.97 -7.58 -5.58
CA GLU A 118 -32.10 -8.99 -5.20
C GLU A 118 -31.63 -9.79 -6.42
N ILE A 119 -30.33 -10.03 -6.51
CA ILE A 119 -29.86 -11.22 -7.24
C ILE A 119 -30.55 -12.36 -6.51
N SER A 120 -31.52 -13.00 -7.18
CA SER A 120 -32.21 -14.13 -6.56
C SER A 120 -31.15 -15.13 -6.08
N TYR A 121 -31.34 -15.68 -4.88
CA TYR A 121 -30.46 -16.71 -4.31
C TYR A 121 -30.16 -17.86 -5.29
N GLN A 122 -31.01 -18.03 -6.32
CA GLN A 122 -30.87 -19.00 -7.40
C GLN A 122 -29.85 -18.62 -8.49
N GLN A 123 -29.57 -17.34 -8.74
CA GLN A 123 -28.53 -16.90 -9.69
C GLN A 123 -27.11 -16.96 -9.08
N GLN A 124 -26.98 -16.84 -7.75
CA GLN A 124 -25.71 -17.06 -7.04
C GLN A 124 -25.21 -18.52 -7.11
N LEU A 125 -26.09 -19.46 -7.47
CA LEU A 125 -25.78 -20.89 -7.57
C LEU A 125 -25.13 -21.28 -8.91
N GLU A 126 -25.12 -20.42 -9.93
CA GLU A 126 -24.74 -20.80 -11.30
C GLU A 126 -23.30 -20.44 -11.69
N SER A 127 -22.61 -19.59 -10.91
CA SER A 127 -21.17 -19.28 -11.09
C SER A 127 -20.37 -19.57 -9.81
N PRO A 128 -19.66 -20.71 -9.70
CA PRO A 128 -19.07 -21.17 -8.44
C PRO A 128 -17.94 -20.26 -7.89
N ASN A 129 -17.47 -19.27 -8.67
CA ASN A 129 -16.32 -18.45 -8.32
C ASN A 129 -16.63 -16.95 -8.16
N ILE A 130 -17.85 -16.48 -8.42
CA ILE A 130 -18.28 -15.11 -8.09
C ILE A 130 -19.39 -15.19 -7.05
N VAL A 131 -19.19 -14.50 -5.93
CA VAL A 131 -20.09 -14.54 -4.78
C VAL A 131 -20.69 -13.17 -4.57
N GLY A 132 -22.02 -13.11 -4.47
CA GLY A 132 -22.70 -11.92 -3.99
C GLY A 132 -22.51 -11.78 -2.49
N VAL A 133 -21.99 -10.64 -2.05
CA VAL A 133 -21.72 -10.31 -0.66
C VAL A 133 -22.74 -9.31 -0.12
N CYS A 134 -23.14 -9.50 1.13
CA CYS A 134 -23.97 -8.57 1.87
C CYS A 134 -23.50 -8.44 3.32
N LEU A 135 -23.90 -7.36 4.00
CA LEU A 135 -23.61 -7.18 5.43
C LEU A 135 -24.55 -8.06 6.27
N SER A 136 -24.06 -8.59 7.38
CA SER A 136 -24.90 -9.24 8.38
C SER A 136 -25.92 -8.27 9.01
N ASP A 137 -27.01 -8.80 9.55
CA ASP A 137 -28.06 -8.00 10.21
C ASP A 137 -27.52 -7.11 11.33
N ASP A 138 -26.52 -7.58 12.09
CA ASP A 138 -25.88 -6.82 13.16
C ASP A 138 -25.07 -5.64 12.62
N LEU A 139 -24.32 -5.85 11.53
CA LEU A 139 -23.58 -4.76 10.87
C LEU A 139 -24.54 -3.77 10.21
N LEU A 140 -25.66 -4.24 9.64
CA LEU A 140 -26.72 -3.39 9.10
C LEU A 140 -27.41 -2.57 10.20
N ALA A 141 -27.68 -3.17 11.36
CA ALA A 141 -28.26 -2.49 12.52
C ALA A 141 -27.30 -1.41 13.05
N TRP A 142 -26.04 -1.77 13.28
CA TRP A 142 -24.99 -0.84 13.68
C TRP A 142 -24.84 0.33 12.69
N ARG A 143 -24.84 0.03 11.39
CA ARG A 143 -24.80 1.04 10.33
C ARG A 143 -25.99 1.99 10.41
N ARG A 144 -27.21 1.48 10.59
CA ARG A 144 -28.42 2.31 10.72
C ARG A 144 -28.37 3.22 11.95
N GLU A 145 -27.94 2.69 13.09
CA GLU A 145 -27.76 3.47 14.33
C GLU A 145 -26.75 4.60 14.13
N HIS A 146 -25.58 4.29 13.59
CA HIS A 146 -24.54 5.29 13.35
C HIS A 146 -24.92 6.30 12.25
N HIS A 147 -25.65 5.89 11.22
CA HIS A 147 -26.16 6.79 10.18
C HIS A 147 -27.19 7.78 10.75
N LEU A 148 -28.06 7.32 11.65
CA LEU A 148 -29.00 8.19 12.38
C LEU A 148 -28.27 9.20 13.28
N HIS A 149 -27.14 8.81 13.88
CA HIS A 149 -26.25 9.73 14.61
C HIS A 149 -25.39 10.63 13.68
N ALA A 150 -25.25 10.29 12.39
CA ALA A 150 -24.39 10.96 11.42
C ALA A 150 -25.08 12.05 10.59
N LEU A 151 -26.35 12.41 10.84
CA LEU A 151 -27.05 13.52 10.14
C LEU A 151 -26.39 14.91 10.30
N GLY A 152 -25.27 15.03 11.02
CA GLY A 152 -24.39 16.22 11.03
C GLY A 152 -22.90 15.91 10.84
N ARG A 153 -22.54 14.71 10.35
CA ARG A 153 -21.16 14.21 10.22
C ARG A 153 -20.82 13.67 8.81
N ILE A 154 -21.64 14.00 7.80
CA ILE A 154 -21.48 13.49 6.43
C ILE A 154 -20.75 14.51 5.54
N SER A 155 -19.82 13.99 4.73
CA SER A 155 -18.85 14.71 3.91
C SER A 155 -19.44 15.51 2.74
N SER A 156 -18.70 16.54 2.32
CA SER A 156 -18.66 17.04 0.94
C SER A 156 -17.81 16.10 0.05
N ASP A 157 -18.12 16.03 -1.24
CA ASP A 157 -17.53 15.13 -2.26
C ASP A 157 -16.05 14.75 -2.09
N SER A 158 -15.81 13.44 -2.08
CA SER A 158 -14.52 12.76 -1.95
C SER A 158 -13.68 12.81 -3.24
N HIS A 159 -13.32 14.00 -3.72
CA HIS A 159 -12.53 14.14 -4.97
C HIS A 159 -11.22 14.95 -4.83
N ARG A 160 -10.68 15.13 -3.61
CA ARG A 160 -9.47 15.94 -3.37
C ARG A 160 -8.12 15.23 -3.54
N GLY A 161 -8.10 13.95 -3.90
CA GLY A 161 -6.89 13.10 -4.01
C GLY A 161 -5.81 13.50 -5.03
N ARG A 162 -5.88 14.70 -5.61
CA ARG A 162 -4.87 15.24 -6.55
C ARG A 162 -4.43 16.64 -6.15
N ARG A 163 -4.45 16.96 -4.85
CA ARG A 163 -3.94 18.24 -4.36
C ARG A 163 -2.42 18.29 -4.54
N ARG A 164 -1.91 19.44 -4.96
CA ARG A 164 -0.47 19.68 -5.00
C ARG A 164 0.08 19.72 -3.57
N ALA A 165 1.22 19.08 -3.34
CA ALA A 165 1.96 19.20 -2.09
C ALA A 165 2.28 20.67 -1.77
N SER A 166 2.41 20.97 -0.48
CA SER A 166 2.73 22.33 -0.03
C SER A 166 4.06 22.82 -0.58
N ASN A 167 4.21 24.13 -0.75
CA ASN A 167 5.46 24.72 -1.22
C ASN A 167 6.63 24.41 -0.27
N GLU A 168 6.37 24.34 1.03
CA GLU A 168 7.38 23.96 2.03
C GLU A 168 7.91 22.55 1.76
N VAL A 169 7.04 21.55 1.62
CA VAL A 169 7.42 20.16 1.29
C VAL A 169 8.24 20.11 -0.01
N ILE A 170 7.79 20.82 -1.05
CA ILE A 170 8.43 20.80 -2.36
C ILE A 170 9.83 21.43 -2.30
N GLN A 171 10.00 22.51 -1.51
CA GLN A 171 11.30 23.15 -1.30
C GLN A 171 12.25 22.28 -0.47
N LEU A 172 11.76 21.63 0.58
CA LEU A 172 12.56 20.71 1.40
C LEU A 172 13.14 19.56 0.56
N LEU A 173 12.34 19.03 -0.37
CA LEU A 173 12.74 17.96 -1.27
C LEU A 173 13.55 18.44 -2.49
N GLY A 174 13.68 19.75 -2.73
CA GLY A 174 14.35 20.29 -3.91
C GLY A 174 13.65 19.93 -5.22
N ALA A 175 12.31 19.82 -5.19
CA ALA A 175 11.47 19.33 -6.28
C ALA A 175 10.71 20.46 -7.01
N GLU A 176 11.10 21.73 -6.85
CA GLU A 176 10.39 22.89 -7.39
C GLU A 176 10.25 22.85 -8.91
N ASP A 177 11.25 22.30 -9.60
CA ASP A 177 11.31 22.20 -11.06
C ASP A 177 10.67 20.91 -11.61
N TRP A 178 10.01 20.12 -10.76
CA TRP A 178 9.38 18.87 -11.17
C TRP A 178 8.05 19.10 -11.90
N PRO A 179 7.66 18.21 -12.83
CA PRO A 179 6.35 18.23 -13.45
C PRO A 179 5.22 18.22 -12.41
N ALA A 180 4.18 19.01 -12.64
CA ALA A 180 3.05 19.14 -11.72
C ALA A 180 2.38 17.80 -11.33
N PRO A 181 2.19 16.81 -12.24
CA PRO A 181 1.61 15.52 -11.86
C PRO A 181 2.40 14.78 -10.76
N LEU A 182 3.73 14.91 -10.78
CA LEU A 182 4.64 14.31 -9.80
C LEU A 182 4.70 15.06 -8.46
N LEU A 183 4.03 16.21 -8.37
CA LEU A 183 3.98 17.04 -7.16
C LEU A 183 2.62 16.98 -6.46
N THR A 184 1.74 16.08 -6.89
CA THR A 184 0.51 15.77 -6.17
C THR A 184 0.81 14.94 -4.93
N THR A 185 0.03 15.11 -3.85
CA THR A 185 0.27 14.43 -2.57
C THR A 185 0.26 12.91 -2.72
N ASP A 186 -0.71 12.37 -3.45
CA ASP A 186 -0.79 10.95 -3.83
C ASP A 186 0.50 10.45 -4.46
N VAL A 187 0.94 11.05 -5.57
CA VAL A 187 2.07 10.52 -6.34
C VAL A 187 3.39 10.75 -5.60
N LEU A 188 3.54 11.91 -4.95
CA LEU A 188 4.77 12.27 -4.22
C LEU A 188 4.95 11.40 -2.97
N PHE A 189 3.91 11.17 -2.18
CA PHE A 189 4.00 10.36 -0.96
C PHE A 189 3.65 8.88 -1.17
N GLY A 190 3.15 8.52 -2.35
CA GLY A 190 3.05 7.16 -2.85
C GLY A 190 4.35 6.73 -3.52
N ALA A 191 4.46 6.91 -4.84
CA ALA A 191 5.61 6.43 -5.61
C ALA A 191 6.91 7.17 -5.26
N GLY A 192 6.83 8.47 -4.93
CA GLY A 192 7.99 9.28 -4.59
C GLY A 192 8.62 8.82 -3.27
N LEU A 193 7.87 8.83 -2.17
CA LEU A 193 8.33 8.40 -0.86
C LEU A 193 8.78 6.93 -0.87
N MET A 194 8.04 6.04 -1.52
CA MET A 194 8.47 4.65 -1.66
C MET A 194 9.85 4.52 -2.31
N ASN A 195 10.08 5.20 -3.45
CA ASN A 195 11.41 5.21 -4.07
C ASN A 195 12.46 5.88 -3.16
N MET A 196 12.07 6.92 -2.41
CA MET A 196 12.94 7.57 -1.41
C MET A 196 13.26 6.71 -0.18
N LEU A 197 12.47 5.70 0.16
CA LEU A 197 12.77 4.77 1.27
C LEU A 197 13.55 3.56 0.77
N ILE A 198 13.21 3.07 -0.42
CA ILE A 198 13.91 1.96 -1.06
C ILE A 198 15.32 2.37 -1.47
N GLY A 199 15.47 3.58 -2.03
CA GLY A 199 16.71 4.07 -2.60
C GLY A 199 16.84 3.75 -4.10
N ALA A 200 17.96 4.18 -4.67
CA ALA A 200 18.28 3.94 -6.08
C ALA A 200 19.80 3.91 -6.29
N TYR A 201 20.25 3.75 -7.54
CA TYR A 201 21.68 3.87 -7.84
C TYR A 201 22.20 5.31 -7.68
N ASP A 202 21.40 6.29 -8.10
CA ASP A 202 21.64 7.72 -7.88
C ASP A 202 20.34 8.51 -8.07
N ALA A 203 20.34 9.81 -7.71
CA ALA A 203 19.16 10.66 -7.79
C ALA A 203 18.47 10.72 -9.17
N ARG A 204 19.19 10.53 -10.29
CA ARG A 204 18.55 10.49 -11.62
C ARG A 204 17.86 9.16 -11.88
N VAL A 205 18.43 8.08 -11.36
CA VAL A 205 17.81 6.75 -11.41
C VAL A 205 16.60 6.73 -10.49
N LEU A 206 16.71 7.32 -9.29
CA LEU A 206 15.58 7.50 -8.36
C LEU A 206 14.40 8.18 -9.06
N TYR A 207 14.64 9.33 -9.70
CA TYR A 207 13.61 10.04 -10.47
C TYR A 207 13.04 9.18 -11.60
N SER A 208 13.90 8.45 -12.32
CA SER A 208 13.44 7.56 -13.39
C SER A 208 12.59 6.41 -12.88
N ASN A 209 12.93 5.82 -11.73
CA ASN A 209 12.17 4.76 -11.09
C ASN A 209 10.83 5.32 -10.62
N TYR A 210 10.85 6.47 -9.95
CA TYR A 210 9.65 7.19 -9.56
C TYR A 210 8.67 7.34 -10.73
N CYS A 211 9.12 7.87 -11.87
CA CYS A 211 8.27 8.04 -13.05
C CYS A 211 7.64 6.74 -13.55
N ILE A 212 8.39 5.63 -13.64
CA ILE A 212 7.86 4.37 -14.17
C ILE A 212 6.95 3.64 -13.17
N ASP A 213 7.08 3.92 -11.87
CA ASP A 213 6.22 3.36 -10.83
C ASP A 213 4.98 4.22 -10.54
N THR A 214 4.87 5.41 -11.14
CA THR A 214 3.71 6.31 -10.91
C THR A 214 2.41 5.75 -11.47
N ASP A 215 2.48 4.90 -12.50
CA ASP A 215 1.29 4.32 -13.13
C ASP A 215 0.48 3.49 -12.12
N SER A 216 1.12 2.90 -11.10
CA SER A 216 0.45 2.16 -10.02
C SER A 216 -0.34 3.04 -9.04
N PHE A 217 -0.15 4.36 -9.07
CA PHE A 217 -0.89 5.32 -8.24
C PHE A 217 -1.85 6.19 -9.06
N HIS A 218 -1.77 6.11 -10.38
CA HIS A 218 -2.74 6.72 -11.27
C HIS A 218 -3.85 5.72 -11.59
N GLU A 219 -4.88 5.67 -10.75
CA GLU A 219 -6.14 5.01 -11.14
C GLU A 219 -6.68 5.65 -12.44
N PRO A 220 -7.26 4.84 -13.35
CA PRO A 220 -7.89 5.36 -14.55
C PRO A 220 -9.02 6.32 -14.14
N PRO A 221 -9.00 7.59 -14.56
CA PRO A 221 -10.14 8.46 -14.36
C PRO A 221 -11.29 7.92 -15.21
N SER A 222 -12.49 7.91 -14.66
CA SER A 222 -13.73 7.69 -15.40
C SER A 222 -13.93 8.70 -16.56
N GLU A 223 -13.11 9.74 -16.67
CA GLU A 223 -13.03 10.60 -17.85
C GLU A 223 -11.59 11.03 -18.17
N ARG A 224 -11.11 10.66 -19.37
CA ARG A 224 -9.99 11.23 -20.15
C ARG A 224 -8.76 11.72 -19.35
N SER A 225 -7.74 10.87 -19.25
CA SER A 225 -6.41 11.26 -18.81
C SER A 225 -5.75 12.28 -19.76
N SER A 226 -5.05 13.25 -19.17
CA SER A 226 -4.04 14.06 -19.86
C SER A 226 -2.95 13.13 -20.42
N PRO A 227 -2.46 13.32 -21.65
CA PRO A 227 -1.44 12.45 -22.26
C PRO A 227 -0.02 12.61 -21.67
N GLU A 228 0.18 13.47 -20.67
CA GLU A 228 1.50 13.78 -20.12
C GLU A 228 2.16 12.67 -19.27
N PRO A 229 1.46 11.96 -18.37
CA PRO A 229 2.06 10.89 -17.55
C PRO A 229 2.60 9.73 -18.40
N ASN A 230 1.82 9.26 -19.39
CA ASN A 230 2.22 8.14 -20.27
C ASN A 230 3.44 8.48 -21.14
N ARG A 231 3.57 9.74 -21.58
CA ARG A 231 4.75 10.21 -22.33
C ARG A 231 6.00 10.26 -21.45
N GLN A 232 5.82 10.60 -20.17
CA GLN A 232 6.91 10.69 -19.20
C GLN A 232 7.38 9.30 -18.74
N SER A 233 6.46 8.37 -18.47
CA SER A 233 6.75 6.96 -18.18
C SER A 233 7.58 6.32 -19.31
N SER A 234 7.13 6.45 -20.58
CA SER A 234 7.87 5.92 -21.74
C SER A 234 9.29 6.50 -21.89
N ALA A 235 9.45 7.82 -21.70
CA ALA A 235 10.76 8.46 -21.77
C ALA A 235 11.69 8.01 -20.62
N CYS A 236 11.15 7.80 -19.43
CA CYS A 236 11.89 7.31 -18.27
C CYS A 236 12.25 5.82 -18.40
N SER A 237 11.39 4.97 -18.98
CA SER A 237 11.71 3.58 -19.32
C SER A 237 12.89 3.49 -20.30
N ALA A 238 12.91 4.38 -21.29
CA ALA A 238 14.00 4.50 -22.28
C ALA A 238 15.25 5.24 -21.77
N PHE A 239 15.27 5.72 -20.51
CA PHE A 239 16.35 6.57 -20.00
C PHE A 239 17.70 5.82 -19.99
N PRO A 240 18.70 6.19 -20.82
CA PRO A 240 19.88 5.35 -21.04
C PRO A 240 20.75 5.16 -19.80
N LYS A 241 20.76 6.13 -18.87
CA LYS A 241 21.55 6.00 -17.65
C LYS A 241 20.95 4.92 -16.74
N ALA A 242 19.63 4.94 -16.57
CA ALA A 242 18.97 4.02 -15.67
C ALA A 242 18.76 2.62 -16.27
N GLN A 243 18.94 2.43 -17.58
CA GLN A 243 19.12 1.09 -18.16
C GLN A 243 20.52 0.53 -17.96
N LYS A 244 21.53 1.39 -17.78
CA LYS A 244 22.95 0.96 -17.65
C LYS A 244 23.35 0.63 -16.21
N VAL A 245 22.53 1.01 -15.23
CA VAL A 245 22.78 0.62 -13.84
C VAL A 245 22.42 -0.86 -13.65
N PRO A 246 23.05 -1.54 -12.69
CA PRO A 246 22.70 -2.92 -12.36
C PRO A 246 21.19 -3.09 -12.12
N LEU A 247 20.60 -4.12 -12.72
CA LEU A 247 19.17 -4.45 -12.65
C LEU A 247 18.22 -3.40 -13.23
N GLY A 248 18.76 -2.35 -13.84
CA GLY A 248 17.97 -1.27 -14.43
C GLY A 248 17.03 -1.78 -15.50
N VAL A 249 17.51 -2.66 -16.39
CA VAL A 249 16.72 -3.26 -17.48
C VAL A 249 15.66 -4.20 -16.93
N GLU A 250 16.04 -5.05 -15.98
CA GLU A 250 15.20 -6.04 -15.33
C GLU A 250 14.01 -5.37 -14.62
N ARG A 251 14.25 -4.31 -13.83
CA ARG A 251 13.19 -3.50 -13.21
C ARG A 251 12.17 -3.03 -14.24
N ARG A 252 12.63 -2.42 -15.34
CA ARG A 252 11.74 -1.81 -16.36
C ARG A 252 10.94 -2.87 -17.09
N ARG A 253 11.57 -3.99 -17.44
CA ARG A 253 10.89 -5.13 -18.05
C ARG A 253 9.83 -5.71 -17.14
N ALA A 254 10.10 -5.80 -15.83
CA ALA A 254 9.10 -6.24 -14.86
C ALA A 254 7.97 -5.21 -14.68
N VAL A 255 8.24 -3.90 -14.71
CA VAL A 255 7.20 -2.86 -14.75
C VAL A 255 6.31 -3.02 -15.98
N GLU A 256 6.87 -3.19 -17.18
CA GLU A 256 6.11 -3.42 -18.41
C GLU A 256 5.21 -4.67 -18.33
N SER A 257 5.71 -5.76 -17.74
CA SER A 257 4.91 -6.95 -17.47
C SER A 257 3.77 -6.67 -16.48
N GLY A 258 4.04 -5.93 -15.39
CA GLY A 258 3.02 -5.54 -14.40
C GLY A 258 1.93 -4.67 -15.02
N GLN A 259 2.30 -3.68 -15.82
CA GLN A 259 1.36 -2.82 -16.56
C GLN A 259 0.45 -3.62 -17.49
N THR A 260 0.93 -4.72 -18.07
CA THR A 260 0.10 -5.61 -18.90
C THR A 260 -1.05 -6.20 -18.09
N TYR A 261 -0.80 -6.61 -16.85
CA TYR A 261 -1.85 -7.09 -15.95
C TYR A 261 -2.82 -5.97 -15.58
N THR A 262 -2.31 -4.83 -15.12
CA THR A 262 -3.15 -3.69 -14.69
C THR A 262 -4.06 -3.20 -15.81
N HIS A 263 -3.52 -2.97 -17.02
CA HIS A 263 -4.34 -2.53 -18.15
C HIS A 263 -5.40 -3.57 -18.54
N ALA A 264 -5.05 -4.86 -18.54
CA ALA A 264 -6.01 -5.91 -18.86
C ALA A 264 -7.11 -6.04 -17.80
N LYS A 265 -6.78 -5.91 -16.51
CA LYS A 265 -7.75 -5.89 -15.41
C LYS A 265 -8.68 -4.68 -15.53
N SER A 266 -8.13 -3.48 -15.70
CA SER A 266 -8.93 -2.25 -15.86
C SER A 266 -9.85 -2.32 -17.08
N ASP A 267 -9.40 -2.91 -18.19
CA ASP A 267 -10.25 -3.16 -19.36
C ASP A 267 -11.41 -4.12 -19.07
N LEU A 268 -11.18 -5.15 -18.24
CA LEU A 268 -12.22 -6.09 -17.80
C LEU A 268 -13.22 -5.43 -16.86
N GLU A 269 -12.72 -4.65 -15.89
CA GLU A 269 -13.52 -3.87 -14.94
C GLU A 269 -14.42 -2.86 -15.66
N ALA A 270 -13.86 -2.08 -16.58
CA ALA A 270 -14.61 -1.09 -17.34
C ALA A 270 -15.75 -1.72 -18.16
N ARG A 271 -15.59 -2.96 -18.64
CA ARG A 271 -16.63 -3.69 -19.38
C ARG A 271 -17.74 -4.21 -18.47
N GLN A 272 -17.41 -4.58 -17.24
CA GLN A 272 -18.34 -5.24 -16.32
C GLN A 272 -18.82 -4.34 -15.17
N MET A 273 -18.41 -3.06 -15.13
CA MET A 273 -18.60 -2.15 -13.99
C MET A 273 -20.01 -2.17 -13.40
N THR A 274 -21.07 -2.25 -14.22
CA THR A 274 -22.46 -2.27 -13.75
C THR A 274 -22.91 -3.59 -13.10
N ARG A 275 -22.05 -4.62 -13.12
CA ARG A 275 -22.31 -5.99 -12.64
C ARG A 275 -21.39 -6.40 -11.50
N LEU A 276 -20.43 -5.55 -11.14
CA LEU A 276 -19.48 -5.81 -10.06
C LEU A 276 -20.08 -5.45 -8.69
N ASP A 277 -21.18 -4.70 -8.68
CA ASP A 277 -21.83 -4.27 -7.46
C ASP A 277 -22.24 -5.46 -6.58
N GLY A 278 -21.71 -5.49 -5.36
CA GLY A 278 -22.00 -6.56 -4.42
C GLY A 278 -21.26 -7.85 -4.70
N CYS A 279 -20.26 -7.89 -5.58
CA CYS A 279 -19.61 -9.12 -5.99
C CYS A 279 -18.16 -9.21 -5.51
N THR A 280 -17.73 -10.42 -5.15
CA THR A 280 -16.34 -10.77 -4.83
C THR A 280 -15.99 -12.10 -5.49
N ALA A 281 -14.72 -12.34 -5.81
CA ALA A 281 -14.27 -13.65 -6.28
C ALA A 281 -14.00 -14.61 -5.12
N LYS A 282 -14.41 -15.87 -5.29
CA LYS A 282 -13.89 -16.99 -4.51
C LYS A 282 -12.59 -17.49 -5.16
N MET A 283 -11.56 -17.69 -4.34
CA MET A 283 -10.24 -18.15 -4.77
C MET A 283 -9.70 -19.19 -3.81
N ASP A 284 -8.92 -20.14 -4.31
CA ASP A 284 -8.03 -20.93 -3.44
C ASP A 284 -6.82 -20.08 -3.01
N ARG A 285 -6.09 -20.57 -2.01
CA ARG A 285 -4.97 -19.81 -1.42
C ARG A 285 -3.86 -19.53 -2.42
N GLU A 286 -3.48 -20.50 -3.25
CA GLU A 286 -2.44 -20.31 -4.27
C GLU A 286 -2.85 -19.19 -5.25
N THR A 287 -4.11 -19.21 -5.71
CA THR A 287 -4.64 -18.20 -6.62
C THR A 287 -4.65 -16.83 -5.97
N ALA A 288 -5.12 -16.72 -4.72
CA ALA A 288 -5.10 -15.46 -3.96
C ALA A 288 -3.66 -14.93 -3.82
N HIS A 289 -2.71 -15.78 -3.45
CA HIS A 289 -1.29 -15.45 -3.32
C HIS A 289 -0.71 -14.87 -4.63
N VAL A 290 -1.00 -15.51 -5.76
CA VAL A 290 -0.55 -15.05 -7.09
C VAL A 290 -1.24 -13.76 -7.53
N VAL A 291 -2.56 -13.67 -7.32
CA VAL A 291 -3.34 -12.49 -7.70
C VAL A 291 -2.90 -11.29 -6.91
N TYR A 292 -2.74 -11.38 -5.59
CA TYR A 292 -2.30 -10.25 -4.77
C TYR A 292 -0.86 -9.81 -5.06
N PHE A 293 0.03 -10.72 -5.47
CA PHE A 293 1.33 -10.30 -6.01
C PHE A 293 1.18 -9.41 -7.25
N CYS A 294 0.20 -9.69 -8.11
CA CYS A 294 -0.08 -8.90 -9.30
C CYS A 294 -0.79 -7.57 -8.96
N GLU A 295 -1.77 -7.61 -8.04
CA GLU A 295 -2.54 -6.43 -7.59
C GLU A 295 -1.67 -5.39 -6.89
N ALA A 296 -0.58 -5.81 -6.23
CA ALA A 296 0.40 -4.88 -5.70
C ALA A 296 0.89 -3.88 -6.78
N ASN A 297 0.95 -4.33 -8.04
CA ASN A 297 1.43 -3.58 -9.19
C ASN A 297 2.84 -3.01 -8.95
N ARG A 298 3.73 -3.83 -8.35
CA ARG A 298 5.12 -3.50 -7.95
C ARG A 298 6.16 -4.46 -8.53
N ALA A 299 5.86 -5.12 -9.65
CA ALA A 299 6.75 -6.11 -10.25
C ALA A 299 8.18 -5.58 -10.48
N GLY A 300 8.34 -4.29 -10.82
CA GLY A 300 9.65 -3.65 -10.94
C GLY A 300 10.50 -3.67 -9.66
N ILE A 301 9.89 -3.35 -8.52
CA ILE A 301 10.55 -3.34 -7.21
C ILE A 301 10.86 -4.77 -6.79
N ALA A 302 9.92 -5.69 -6.99
CA ALA A 302 10.13 -7.10 -6.72
C ALA A 302 11.35 -7.63 -7.51
N ALA A 303 11.39 -7.40 -8.82
CA ALA A 303 12.49 -7.81 -9.69
C ALA A 303 13.84 -7.22 -9.26
N GLU A 304 13.88 -5.92 -8.97
CA GLU A 304 15.11 -5.28 -8.52
C GLU A 304 15.57 -5.82 -7.16
N SER A 305 14.66 -6.01 -6.21
CA SER A 305 14.98 -6.52 -4.88
C SER A 305 15.48 -7.97 -4.93
N MET A 306 14.80 -8.84 -5.67
CA MET A 306 15.21 -10.23 -5.87
C MET A 306 16.56 -10.33 -6.58
N GLY A 307 16.76 -9.53 -7.64
CA GLY A 307 18.03 -9.46 -8.36
C GLY A 307 19.21 -8.96 -7.50
N ARG A 308 18.91 -8.20 -6.43
CA ARG A 308 19.88 -7.75 -5.42
C ARG A 308 20.21 -8.80 -4.37
N CYS A 309 19.70 -10.02 -4.54
CA CYS A 309 19.93 -11.15 -3.64
C CYS A 309 19.20 -11.03 -2.28
N PHE A 310 18.16 -10.20 -2.17
CA PHE A 310 17.16 -10.34 -1.10
C PHE A 310 16.37 -11.64 -1.27
N ASP A 311 15.78 -12.16 -0.20
CA ASP A 311 15.06 -13.44 -0.24
C ASP A 311 13.80 -13.34 -1.13
N PRO A 312 13.73 -14.06 -2.26
CA PRO A 312 12.61 -13.95 -3.17
C PRO A 312 11.26 -14.29 -2.55
N ALA A 313 11.22 -15.28 -1.66
CA ALA A 313 9.97 -15.69 -1.02
C ALA A 313 9.42 -14.58 -0.10
N ALA A 314 10.30 -13.93 0.67
CA ALA A 314 9.93 -12.85 1.56
C ALA A 314 9.47 -11.60 0.79
N ILE A 315 10.16 -11.24 -0.31
CA ILE A 315 9.74 -10.12 -1.17
C ILE A 315 8.39 -10.42 -1.84
N TYR A 316 8.15 -11.67 -2.26
CA TYR A 316 6.88 -12.05 -2.87
C TYR A 316 5.72 -11.90 -1.87
N ASP A 317 5.90 -12.40 -0.65
CA ASP A 317 4.94 -12.27 0.45
C ASP A 317 4.70 -10.80 0.85
N ASP A 318 5.75 -9.98 0.81
CA ASP A 318 5.64 -8.53 1.03
C ASP A 318 4.72 -7.85 0.00
N MET A 319 4.76 -8.26 -1.27
CA MET A 319 3.84 -7.74 -2.29
C MET A 319 2.41 -8.17 -2.00
N VAL A 320 2.21 -9.39 -1.51
CA VAL A 320 0.89 -9.94 -1.17
C VAL A 320 0.27 -9.18 -0.01
N PHE A 321 1.05 -8.94 1.04
CA PHE A 321 0.61 -8.12 2.17
C PHE A 321 0.28 -6.68 1.73
N SER A 322 1.01 -6.13 0.76
CA SER A 322 0.77 -4.77 0.27
C SER A 322 -0.63 -4.56 -0.31
N SER A 323 -1.20 -5.59 -0.95
CA SER A 323 -2.57 -5.58 -1.47
C SER A 323 -3.58 -5.52 -0.32
N ALA A 324 -3.42 -6.37 0.70
CA ALA A 324 -4.26 -6.32 1.89
C ALA A 324 -4.12 -5.00 2.66
N ALA A 325 -2.90 -4.48 2.79
CA ALA A 325 -2.66 -3.20 3.43
C ALA A 325 -3.28 -2.02 2.68
N THR A 326 -3.50 -2.14 1.38
CA THR A 326 -4.24 -1.16 0.57
C THR A 326 -5.76 -1.34 0.74
N ASP A 327 -6.24 -2.57 0.67
CA ASP A 327 -7.66 -2.91 0.63
C ASP A 327 -8.37 -2.76 1.97
N ILE A 328 -7.66 -2.89 3.09
CA ILE A 328 -8.24 -2.94 4.44
C ILE A 328 -9.05 -1.68 4.79
N VAL A 329 -8.73 -0.54 4.19
CA VAL A 329 -9.43 0.74 4.42
C VAL A 329 -10.58 0.97 3.43
N ASN A 330 -10.74 0.10 2.42
CA ASN A 330 -11.69 0.23 1.33
C ASN A 330 -12.71 -0.93 1.30
N ILE A 331 -13.10 -1.41 2.48
CA ILE A 331 -14.27 -2.29 2.62
C ILE A 331 -15.52 -1.40 2.54
N HIS A 332 -15.99 -1.12 1.32
CA HIS A 332 -17.03 -0.14 1.05
C HIS A 332 -18.43 -0.57 1.52
N SER A 333 -19.22 0.41 1.97
CA SER A 333 -20.59 0.22 2.50
C SER A 333 -21.60 -0.36 1.52
N ASP A 334 -21.40 -0.10 0.23
CA ASP A 334 -22.38 -0.41 -0.83
C ASP A 334 -21.97 -1.65 -1.63
N LEU A 335 -20.73 -2.14 -1.45
CA LEU A 335 -20.10 -3.18 -2.27
C LEU A 335 -20.15 -2.89 -3.80
N GLY A 336 -20.72 -1.74 -4.20
CA GLY A 336 -20.95 -1.21 -5.55
C GLY A 336 -19.72 -0.59 -6.22
N SER A 337 -18.65 -0.45 -5.46
CA SER A 337 -17.33 -0.02 -5.95
C SER A 337 -16.26 -1.07 -5.64
N SER A 338 -16.70 -2.29 -5.29
CA SER A 338 -15.79 -3.39 -5.02
C SER A 338 -15.22 -3.88 -6.34
N GLU A 339 -13.90 -3.81 -6.45
CA GLU A 339 -13.18 -4.68 -7.36
C GLU A 339 -13.49 -6.13 -6.96
N ILE A 340 -13.70 -7.02 -7.94
CA ILE A 340 -13.93 -8.45 -7.67
C ILE A 340 -12.79 -9.05 -6.82
N VAL A 341 -11.61 -8.45 -6.91
CA VAL A 341 -10.43 -8.77 -6.13
C VAL A 341 -10.31 -7.74 -5.01
N ASN A 342 -10.57 -8.17 -3.77
CA ASN A 342 -10.30 -7.43 -2.56
C ASN A 342 -9.83 -8.42 -1.50
N ALA A 343 -8.63 -8.18 -0.97
CA ALA A 343 -7.94 -9.12 -0.10
C ALA A 343 -8.75 -9.52 1.14
N CYS A 344 -9.63 -8.64 1.63
CA CYS A 344 -10.46 -8.91 2.80
C CYS A 344 -11.76 -9.66 2.45
N LEU A 345 -12.30 -9.43 1.24
CA LEU A 345 -13.59 -9.98 0.81
C LEU A 345 -13.46 -11.30 0.03
N ASN A 346 -12.28 -11.62 -0.51
CA ASN A 346 -12.05 -12.88 -1.22
C ASN A 346 -11.78 -14.07 -0.30
N ALA A 347 -11.51 -13.84 1.00
CA ALA A 347 -11.28 -14.89 1.97
C ALA A 347 -12.51 -15.78 2.13
N ALA A 348 -12.31 -17.09 2.30
CA ALA A 348 -13.40 -18.05 2.38
C ALA A 348 -14.30 -17.86 3.61
N ASP A 349 -13.80 -17.20 4.65
CA ASP A 349 -14.58 -16.68 5.78
C ASP A 349 -15.78 -15.84 5.35
N VAL A 350 -15.65 -15.13 4.22
CA VAL A 350 -16.69 -14.30 3.62
C VAL A 350 -17.36 -15.06 2.47
N THR A 351 -16.58 -15.54 1.50
CA THR A 351 -17.12 -16.06 0.24
C THR A 351 -17.91 -17.37 0.39
N ASN A 352 -17.67 -18.17 1.45
CA ASN A 352 -18.45 -19.39 1.65
C ASN A 352 -19.91 -19.13 2.07
N SER A 353 -20.17 -17.98 2.69
CA SER A 353 -21.52 -17.60 3.12
C SER A 353 -22.12 -16.48 2.28
N GLY A 354 -21.28 -15.65 1.64
CA GLY A 354 -21.72 -14.39 1.05
C GLY A 354 -22.13 -13.35 2.09
N VAL A 355 -21.92 -13.60 3.38
CA VAL A 355 -22.33 -12.70 4.47
C VAL A 355 -21.09 -12.18 5.19
N LEU A 356 -20.90 -10.86 5.11
CA LEU A 356 -19.86 -10.16 5.83
C LEU A 356 -20.30 -9.99 7.29
N THR A 357 -19.58 -10.64 8.20
CA THR A 357 -19.80 -10.54 9.66
C THR A 357 -18.63 -9.83 10.32
N GLU A 358 -18.86 -9.27 11.52
CA GLU A 358 -17.80 -8.67 12.34
C GLU A 358 -16.69 -9.69 12.66
N ASP A 359 -17.06 -10.92 12.94
CA ASP A 359 -16.13 -11.99 13.27
C ASP A 359 -15.31 -12.43 12.05
N ALA A 360 -15.92 -12.56 10.87
CA ALA A 360 -15.19 -12.87 9.63
C ALA A 360 -14.16 -11.79 9.31
N LEU A 361 -14.57 -10.51 9.35
CA LEU A 361 -13.68 -9.38 9.13
C LEU A 361 -12.50 -9.36 10.12
N ARG A 362 -12.76 -9.62 11.41
CA ARG A 362 -11.69 -9.67 12.43
C ARG A 362 -10.72 -10.82 12.21
N ARG A 363 -11.19 -12.00 11.81
CA ARG A 363 -10.30 -13.13 11.56
C ARG A 363 -9.39 -12.86 10.37
N VAL A 364 -9.94 -12.31 9.29
CA VAL A 364 -9.15 -11.92 8.10
C VAL A 364 -8.18 -10.78 8.43
N TYR A 365 -8.63 -9.78 9.19
CA TYR A 365 -7.76 -8.72 9.72
C TYR A 365 -6.60 -9.28 10.54
N ASP A 366 -6.87 -10.18 11.49
CA ASP A 366 -5.85 -10.78 12.36
C ASP A 366 -4.84 -11.61 11.55
N ALA A 367 -5.31 -12.33 10.53
CA ALA A 367 -4.46 -13.08 9.61
C ALA A 367 -3.48 -12.15 8.88
N PHE A 368 -3.96 -11.10 8.23
CA PHE A 368 -3.08 -10.15 7.54
C PHE A 368 -2.19 -9.34 8.48
N ALA A 369 -2.69 -8.98 9.66
CA ALA A 369 -1.88 -8.33 10.69
C ALA A 369 -0.68 -9.21 11.09
N ALA A 370 -0.86 -10.53 11.18
CA ALA A 370 0.21 -11.47 11.48
C ALA A 370 1.20 -11.64 10.30
N VAL A 371 0.70 -11.71 9.06
CA VAL A 371 1.52 -11.77 7.83
C VAL A 371 2.45 -10.56 7.71
N GLY A 372 1.92 -9.35 7.87
CA GLY A 372 2.70 -8.12 7.76
C GLY A 372 3.71 -7.88 8.90
N ALA A 373 3.63 -8.62 10.00
CA ALA A 373 4.37 -8.31 11.23
C ALA A 373 5.89 -8.38 11.03
N ARG A 374 6.41 -9.46 10.41
CA ARG A 374 7.85 -9.61 10.17
C ARG A 374 8.36 -8.57 9.16
N CYS A 375 7.58 -8.30 8.12
CA CYS A 375 7.86 -7.24 7.14
C CYS A 375 8.09 -5.88 7.82
N LEU A 376 7.17 -5.50 8.73
CA LEU A 376 7.17 -4.18 9.37
C LEU A 376 8.10 -4.05 10.58
N THR A 377 8.60 -5.16 11.14
CA THR A 377 9.37 -5.12 12.41
C THR A 377 10.75 -5.75 12.33
N GLU A 378 10.91 -6.88 11.64
CA GLU A 378 12.19 -7.59 11.50
C GLU A 378 12.89 -7.22 10.19
N ARG A 379 12.11 -7.02 9.13
CA ARG A 379 12.57 -6.78 7.76
C ARG A 379 12.29 -5.36 7.27
N TRP A 380 12.04 -4.44 8.20
CA TRP A 380 11.67 -3.04 7.91
C TRP A 380 12.67 -2.34 6.98
N SER A 381 13.95 -2.71 7.06
CA SER A 381 15.05 -2.14 6.27
C SER A 381 15.18 -2.75 4.87
N GLU A 382 14.47 -3.85 4.58
CA GLU A 382 14.41 -4.43 3.23
C GLU A 382 13.49 -3.57 2.35
N PRO A 383 13.66 -3.61 1.01
CA PRO A 383 12.81 -2.83 0.10
C PRO A 383 11.31 -3.10 0.28
N GLY A 384 10.92 -4.34 0.56
CA GLY A 384 9.53 -4.71 0.84
C GLY A 384 9.00 -4.12 2.15
N GLY A 385 9.83 -4.05 3.19
CA GLY A 385 9.50 -3.37 4.45
C GLY A 385 9.29 -1.87 4.29
N GLY A 386 10.19 -1.19 3.56
CA GLY A 386 10.05 0.24 3.26
C GLY A 386 8.81 0.55 2.41
N MET A 387 8.53 -0.29 1.40
CA MET A 387 7.33 -0.19 0.57
C MET A 387 6.04 -0.37 1.38
N ASN A 388 5.95 -1.44 2.17
CA ASN A 388 4.76 -1.72 2.98
C ASN A 388 4.57 -0.69 4.10
N GLY A 389 5.65 -0.21 4.71
CA GLY A 389 5.58 0.88 5.67
C GLY A 389 4.94 2.13 5.08
N MET A 390 5.37 2.52 3.87
CA MET A 390 4.85 3.71 3.19
C MET A 390 3.33 3.68 2.98
N LEU A 391 2.70 2.51 2.78
CA LEU A 391 1.25 2.42 2.57
C LEU A 391 0.44 3.05 3.71
N TYR A 392 0.90 2.95 4.95
CA TYR A 392 0.24 3.61 6.08
C TYR A 392 0.26 5.13 5.96
N VAL A 393 1.42 5.68 5.57
CA VAL A 393 1.58 7.11 5.32
C VAL A 393 0.74 7.54 4.12
N TRP A 394 0.73 6.75 3.05
CA TRP A 394 -0.08 7.02 1.87
C TRP A 394 -1.57 7.06 2.23
N HIS A 395 -2.07 6.16 3.07
CA HIS A 395 -3.45 6.23 3.56
C HIS A 395 -3.73 7.54 4.31
N ILE A 396 -2.83 8.03 5.14
CA ILE A 396 -3.04 9.30 5.86
C ILE A 396 -2.99 10.50 4.90
N LEU A 397 -2.02 10.53 3.99
CA LEU A 397 -1.75 11.68 3.11
C LEU A 397 -2.60 11.69 1.82
N ASN A 398 -3.22 10.57 1.49
CA ASN A 398 -4.12 10.43 0.36
C ASN A 398 -5.57 10.68 0.80
N ASP A 399 -6.09 11.84 0.44
CA ASP A 399 -7.49 12.25 0.70
C ASP A 399 -8.54 11.31 0.11
N ARG A 400 -8.17 10.34 -0.76
CA ARG A 400 -9.10 9.30 -1.27
C ARG A 400 -9.45 8.26 -0.23
N SER A 401 -8.49 7.85 0.59
CA SER A 401 -8.71 6.80 1.58
C SER A 401 -9.66 7.27 2.68
N SER A 402 -9.69 8.58 2.96
CA SER A 402 -10.34 9.18 4.14
C SER A 402 -9.97 8.47 5.45
N PHE A 403 -8.72 7.97 5.55
CA PHE A 403 -8.27 7.08 6.61
C PHE A 403 -8.58 7.59 8.02
N LEU A 404 -8.20 8.83 8.35
CA LEU A 404 -8.40 9.41 9.68
C LEU A 404 -9.88 9.45 10.06
N ARG A 405 -10.74 9.80 9.10
CA ARG A 405 -12.19 9.84 9.29
C ARG A 405 -12.77 8.45 9.48
N LYS A 406 -12.41 7.50 8.62
CA LYS A 406 -12.83 6.10 8.75
C LYS A 406 -12.41 5.55 10.11
N ALA A 407 -11.19 5.85 10.57
CA ALA A 407 -10.74 5.46 11.89
C ALA A 407 -11.61 6.05 13.01
N VAL A 408 -12.07 7.31 12.91
CA VAL A 408 -13.06 7.89 13.84
C VAL A 408 -14.40 7.15 13.78
N LEU A 409 -14.92 6.89 12.57
CA LEU A 409 -16.23 6.27 12.37
C LEU A 409 -16.30 4.83 12.89
N GLY A 410 -15.26 4.04 12.63
CA GLY A 410 -15.18 2.66 13.10
C GLY A 410 -14.61 2.50 14.51
N TRP A 411 -14.22 3.59 15.20
CA TRP A 411 -13.59 3.52 16.52
C TRP A 411 -14.43 2.81 17.58
N SER A 412 -15.76 2.79 17.44
CA SER A 412 -16.64 2.05 18.36
C SER A 412 -16.54 0.53 18.20
N LYS A 413 -16.05 0.04 17.05
CA LYS A 413 -15.94 -1.39 16.71
C LYS A 413 -14.58 -2.01 17.01
N ILE A 414 -13.56 -1.19 17.29
CA ILE A 414 -12.26 -1.74 17.67
C ILE A 414 -12.40 -2.58 18.95
N ARG A 415 -11.63 -3.66 19.02
CA ARG A 415 -11.47 -4.43 20.25
C ARG A 415 -10.74 -3.55 21.28
N ARG A 416 -11.49 -2.87 22.14
CA ARG A 416 -10.92 -2.15 23.28
C ARG A 416 -10.29 -3.17 24.21
N GLU A 417 -9.21 -2.81 24.91
CA GLU A 417 -8.57 -3.59 25.99
C GLU A 417 -9.50 -3.87 27.21
N LEU A 418 -10.82 -3.76 27.03
CA LEU A 418 -11.88 -4.17 27.95
C LEU A 418 -11.88 -5.71 28.03
N GLU A 419 -10.89 -6.28 28.72
CA GLU A 419 -10.91 -7.62 29.36
C GLU A 419 -9.50 -8.10 29.80
N GLY A 420 -8.53 -7.22 30.05
CA GLY A 420 -7.21 -7.64 30.57
C GLY A 420 -6.37 -8.50 29.61
N PHE A 421 -6.91 -8.81 28.43
CA PHE A 421 -6.26 -9.53 27.35
C PHE A 421 -5.52 -8.52 26.46
N LYS A 422 -4.36 -8.05 26.92
CA LYS A 422 -3.43 -7.38 26.01
C LYS A 422 -2.88 -8.44 25.05
N ARG A 423 -3.51 -8.59 23.88
CA ARG A 423 -3.02 -9.52 22.85
C ARG A 423 -1.53 -9.28 22.64
N GLU A 424 -0.77 -10.36 22.69
CA GLU A 424 0.65 -10.34 22.35
C GLU A 424 0.76 -9.93 20.88
N GLN A 425 1.85 -9.25 20.51
CA GLN A 425 2.13 -9.01 19.09
C GLN A 425 2.41 -10.37 18.44
N ARG A 426 1.79 -10.61 17.28
CA ARG A 426 1.79 -11.90 16.61
C ARG A 426 2.41 -11.80 15.22
N GLU A 427 2.95 -12.90 14.75
CA GLU A 427 3.43 -13.07 13.38
C GLU A 427 3.09 -14.48 12.86
N ALA A 428 3.00 -14.63 11.55
CA ALA A 428 2.83 -15.90 10.84
C ALA A 428 3.05 -15.69 9.34
N ASP A 429 3.31 -16.75 8.61
CA ASP A 429 3.44 -16.71 7.14
C ASP A 429 2.04 -16.87 6.49
N PHE A 430 1.89 -16.40 5.25
CA PHE A 430 0.60 -16.43 4.53
C PHE A 430 -0.03 -17.83 4.47
N ASP A 431 0.79 -18.85 4.22
CA ASP A 431 0.37 -20.26 4.13
C ASP A 431 0.11 -20.93 5.48
N GLU A 432 0.40 -20.25 6.59
CA GLU A 432 0.03 -20.69 7.93
C GLU A 432 -1.30 -20.08 8.38
N VAL A 433 -1.56 -18.81 8.04
CA VAL A 433 -2.78 -18.10 8.43
C VAL A 433 -4.00 -18.42 7.57
N PHE A 434 -3.77 -18.89 6.34
CA PHE A 434 -4.82 -19.34 5.41
C PHE A 434 -4.62 -20.81 5.03
N ASP A 435 -5.70 -21.60 5.04
CA ASP A 435 -5.69 -22.96 4.52
C ASP A 435 -5.77 -23.00 2.99
N VAL A 436 -5.77 -24.20 2.40
CA VAL A 436 -5.78 -24.38 0.93
C VAL A 436 -7.01 -23.76 0.26
N ASP A 437 -8.14 -23.68 0.97
CA ASP A 437 -9.39 -23.09 0.47
C ASP A 437 -9.47 -21.59 0.74
N TYR A 438 -8.36 -20.98 1.19
CA TYR A 438 -8.24 -19.57 1.56
C TYR A 438 -9.15 -19.18 2.75
N HIS A 439 -9.43 -20.13 3.64
CA HIS A 439 -10.08 -19.89 4.91
C HIS A 439 -9.05 -19.58 5.99
N THR A 440 -9.35 -18.66 6.90
CA THR A 440 -8.46 -18.36 8.03
C THR A 440 -8.32 -19.57 8.96
N THR A 441 -7.09 -19.89 9.38
CA THR A 441 -6.78 -21.02 10.28
C THR A 441 -6.82 -20.61 11.75
N GLY A 442 -6.70 -19.31 12.02
CA GLY A 442 -6.50 -18.75 13.35
C GLY A 442 -5.08 -18.95 13.91
N TYR A 443 -4.17 -19.55 13.16
CA TYR A 443 -2.80 -19.76 13.60
C TYR A 443 -2.03 -18.44 13.63
N SER A 444 -1.26 -18.23 14.71
CA SER A 444 -0.20 -17.23 14.78
C SER A 444 0.73 -17.54 15.95
N ARG A 445 1.95 -16.97 15.93
CA ARG A 445 2.95 -17.14 16.99
C ARG A 445 3.40 -15.79 17.54
N CYS A 446 4.07 -15.76 18.70
CA CYS A 446 4.58 -14.52 19.27
C CYS A 446 5.62 -13.89 18.34
N LEU A 447 5.50 -12.57 18.12
CA LEU A 447 6.52 -11.80 17.45
C LEU A 447 7.78 -11.72 18.33
N LYS A 448 8.93 -12.10 17.77
CA LYS A 448 10.21 -12.17 18.49
C LYS A 448 10.69 -10.79 18.98
N VAL A 449 10.49 -9.77 18.15
CA VAL A 449 10.93 -8.38 18.39
C VAL A 449 9.80 -7.48 18.90
N ALA A 450 8.83 -8.04 19.61
CA ALA A 450 7.69 -7.31 20.14
C ALA A 450 8.09 -6.12 21.03
N CYS A 451 7.48 -4.94 20.80
CA CYS A 451 7.68 -3.76 21.66
C CYS A 451 6.81 -3.81 22.93
N ASN A 452 7.01 -2.87 23.86
CA ASN A 452 6.22 -2.80 25.11
C ASN A 452 4.77 -2.30 24.93
N ARG A 453 4.35 -1.96 23.70
CA ARG A 453 2.99 -1.48 23.34
C ARG A 453 2.59 -0.12 23.94
N ALA A 454 3.52 0.62 24.53
CA ALA A 454 3.23 1.98 24.99
C ALA A 454 3.01 2.92 23.78
N GLU A 455 2.25 4.00 23.99
CA GLU A 455 1.98 5.01 22.94
C GLU A 455 3.28 5.60 22.36
N VAL A 456 4.30 5.76 23.20
CA VAL A 456 5.70 5.88 22.79
C VAL A 456 6.38 4.62 23.32
N CYS A 457 6.64 3.64 22.45
CA CYS A 457 7.15 2.36 22.90
C CYS A 457 8.65 2.43 23.22
N ASN A 458 9.15 1.40 23.91
CA ASN A 458 10.57 1.28 24.27
C ASN A 458 11.53 1.32 23.05
N GLY A 459 11.07 0.88 21.87
CA GLY A 459 11.83 1.05 20.63
C GLY A 459 11.95 2.52 20.23
N VAL A 460 10.83 3.25 20.24
CA VAL A 460 10.82 4.68 19.89
C VAL A 460 11.60 5.48 20.93
N GLU A 461 11.45 5.20 22.22
CA GLU A 461 12.22 5.86 23.28
C GLU A 461 13.73 5.69 23.06
N ARG A 462 14.18 4.46 22.78
CA ARG A 462 15.58 4.17 22.49
C ARG A 462 16.09 4.93 21.26
N LEU A 463 15.30 4.98 20.18
CA LEU A 463 15.64 5.77 18.99
C LEU A 463 15.80 7.27 19.33
N LEU A 464 14.86 7.82 20.11
CA LEU A 464 14.90 9.22 20.51
C LEU A 464 16.08 9.55 21.45
N GLU A 465 16.55 8.57 22.23
CA GLU A 465 17.73 8.70 23.07
C GLU A 465 19.03 8.70 22.25
N THR A 466 19.11 7.91 21.16
CA THR A 466 20.31 7.80 20.33
C THR A 466 20.42 8.88 19.25
N ALA A 467 19.31 9.49 18.82
CA ALA A 467 19.28 10.47 17.73
C ALA A 467 20.02 11.81 18.03
N GLY A 468 20.46 12.03 19.27
CA GLY A 468 21.06 13.29 19.70
C GLY A 468 20.05 14.45 19.80
N THR A 469 20.40 15.51 20.52
CA THR A 469 19.45 16.57 20.92
C THR A 469 18.82 17.30 19.73
N ARG A 470 19.55 17.46 18.61
CA ARG A 470 19.05 18.14 17.40
C ARG A 470 17.95 17.32 16.70
N ASN A 471 18.15 16.02 16.51
CA ASN A 471 17.23 15.20 15.72
C ASN A 471 16.09 14.61 16.56
N LYS A 472 16.28 14.51 17.89
CA LYS A 472 15.30 14.00 18.85
C LYS A 472 13.93 14.68 18.74
N GLU A 473 13.88 16.00 18.63
CA GLU A 473 12.59 16.71 18.54
C GLU A 473 11.89 16.46 17.20
N LEU A 474 12.65 16.40 16.10
CA LEU A 474 12.10 16.12 14.77
C LEU A 474 11.56 14.69 14.68
N LEU A 475 12.32 13.69 15.14
CA LEU A 475 11.87 12.29 15.16
C LEU A 475 10.69 12.08 16.11
N ARG A 476 10.66 12.78 17.25
CA ARG A 476 9.48 12.76 18.14
C ARG A 476 8.27 13.34 17.45
N LYS A 477 8.42 14.47 16.76
CA LYS A 477 7.33 15.08 15.98
C LYS A 477 6.82 14.09 14.92
N LEU A 478 7.73 13.45 14.18
CA LEU A 478 7.35 12.43 13.19
C LEU A 478 6.55 11.28 13.83
N TRP A 479 7.01 10.74 14.97
CA TRP A 479 6.25 9.72 15.70
C TRP A 479 4.85 10.20 16.11
N MET A 480 4.73 11.44 16.59
CA MET A 480 3.43 12.01 16.93
C MET A 480 2.52 12.15 15.69
N CYS A 481 3.06 12.56 14.55
CA CYS A 481 2.31 12.61 13.29
C CYS A 481 1.82 11.23 12.84
N LEU A 482 2.66 10.19 13.02
CA LEU A 482 2.38 8.83 12.56
C LEU A 482 1.44 8.05 13.48
N ALA A 483 1.63 8.14 14.81
CA ALA A 483 0.91 7.28 15.76
C ALA A 483 0.08 8.08 16.76
N GLY A 484 0.70 9.05 17.45
CA GLY A 484 0.07 9.75 18.58
C GLY A 484 -1.15 10.59 18.18
N TRP A 485 -1.02 11.48 17.20
CA TRP A 485 -2.12 12.35 16.78
C TRP A 485 -3.25 11.61 16.07
N PRO A 486 -3.01 10.67 15.13
CA PRO A 486 -4.06 9.83 14.56
C PRO A 486 -4.85 9.07 15.63
N LEU A 487 -4.15 8.47 16.60
CA LEU A 487 -4.78 7.76 17.72
C LEU A 487 -5.65 8.69 18.58
N ASN A 488 -5.12 9.86 18.95
CA ASN A 488 -5.86 10.85 19.74
C ASN A 488 -7.00 11.50 18.97
N TYR A 489 -6.93 11.52 17.64
CA TYR A 489 -8.03 11.96 16.77
C TYR A 489 -9.16 10.93 16.77
N ALA A 490 -8.85 9.66 16.47
CA ALA A 490 -9.82 8.57 16.46
C ALA A 490 -10.52 8.40 17.82
N LYS A 491 -9.75 8.41 18.92
CA LYS A 491 -10.29 8.39 20.30
C LYS A 491 -11.23 9.56 20.62
N GLY A 492 -11.01 10.72 20.01
CA GLY A 492 -11.84 11.89 20.20
C GLY A 492 -13.26 11.71 19.67
N GLY A 493 -13.46 10.81 18.69
CA GLY A 493 -14.79 10.46 18.18
C GLY A 493 -15.51 11.57 17.40
N ILE A 494 -14.80 12.65 17.04
CA ILE A 494 -15.32 13.82 16.35
C ILE A 494 -14.61 13.95 15.01
N VAL A 495 -15.37 13.89 13.93
CA VAL A 495 -14.89 14.17 12.58
C VAL A 495 -14.72 15.68 12.43
N ASP A 496 -13.50 16.12 12.18
CA ASP A 496 -13.09 17.52 12.08
C ASP A 496 -12.08 17.67 10.94
N ALA A 497 -12.53 18.27 9.84
CA ALA A 497 -11.75 18.42 8.62
C ALA A 497 -10.52 19.33 8.81
N ASP A 498 -10.59 20.35 9.67
CA ASP A 498 -9.45 21.24 9.92
C ASP A 498 -8.37 20.52 10.73
N ARG A 499 -8.80 19.66 11.67
CA ARG A 499 -7.90 18.80 12.43
C ARG A 499 -7.27 17.71 11.55
N GLU A 500 -8.04 17.11 10.63
CA GLU A 500 -7.54 16.16 9.62
C GLU A 500 -6.44 16.82 8.77
N GLU A 501 -6.72 17.97 8.17
CA GLU A 501 -5.77 18.73 7.36
C GLU A 501 -4.51 19.09 8.17
N GLY A 502 -4.67 19.50 9.43
CA GLY A 502 -3.55 19.81 10.31
C GLY A 502 -2.61 18.61 10.56
N ILE A 503 -3.17 17.41 10.73
CA ILE A 503 -2.40 16.17 10.86
C ILE A 503 -1.69 15.84 9.54
N VAL A 504 -2.42 15.88 8.42
CA VAL A 504 -1.90 15.60 7.08
C VAL A 504 -0.71 16.50 6.73
N GLN A 505 -0.88 17.82 6.86
CA GLN A 505 0.16 18.78 6.53
C GLN A 505 1.38 18.63 7.46
N SER A 506 1.15 18.35 8.75
CA SER A 506 2.25 18.17 9.69
C SER A 506 3.04 16.88 9.44
N LEU A 507 2.37 15.81 9.03
CA LEU A 507 3.02 14.56 8.62
C LEU A 507 3.84 14.78 7.35
N ALA A 508 3.25 15.40 6.32
CA ALA A 508 3.92 15.69 5.05
C ALA A 508 5.19 16.53 5.24
N THR A 509 5.13 17.61 6.02
CA THR A 509 6.30 18.45 6.33
C THR A 509 7.33 17.68 7.19
N ALA A 510 6.91 16.87 8.16
CA ALA A 510 7.83 16.11 9.00
C ALA A 510 8.62 15.07 8.19
N LEU A 511 7.96 14.30 7.33
CA LEU A 511 8.60 13.35 6.42
C LEU A 511 9.64 14.04 5.53
N ALA A 512 9.22 15.11 4.84
CA ALA A 512 10.11 15.88 3.97
C ALA A 512 11.34 16.43 4.71
N GLN A 513 11.17 16.91 5.95
CA GLN A 513 12.28 17.42 6.76
C GLN A 513 13.21 16.30 7.26
N VAL A 514 12.66 15.16 7.69
CA VAL A 514 13.46 14.01 8.13
C VAL A 514 14.30 13.47 6.97
N TYR A 515 13.70 13.34 5.78
CA TYR A 515 14.42 12.99 4.57
C TYR A 515 15.51 14.02 4.23
N HIS A 516 15.16 15.32 4.26
CA HIS A 516 16.10 16.41 4.00
C HIS A 516 17.32 16.36 4.94
N ASP A 517 17.10 16.06 6.22
CA ASP A 517 18.13 15.95 7.26
C ASP A 517 18.89 14.61 7.25
N GLY A 518 18.75 13.78 6.21
CA GLY A 518 19.51 12.54 6.07
C GLY A 518 19.12 11.44 7.06
N LEU A 519 17.93 11.52 7.63
CA LEU A 519 17.42 10.58 8.63
C LEU A 519 16.55 9.48 7.99
N VAL A 520 16.91 9.04 6.78
CA VAL A 520 16.08 8.14 5.96
C VAL A 520 15.83 6.79 6.64
N LEU A 521 16.82 6.27 7.36
CA LEU A 521 16.68 4.98 8.06
C LEU A 521 15.78 5.11 9.30
N GLU A 522 15.90 6.21 10.04
CA GLU A 522 15.02 6.54 11.14
C GLU A 522 13.59 6.78 10.65
N GLU A 523 13.43 7.45 9.50
CA GLU A 523 12.14 7.65 8.82
C GLU A 523 11.50 6.31 8.47
N GLN A 524 12.23 5.44 7.75
CA GLN A 524 11.76 4.13 7.33
C GLN A 524 11.36 3.26 8.52
N TRP A 525 12.18 3.23 9.57
CA TRP A 525 11.86 2.48 10.78
C TRP A 525 10.64 3.04 11.51
N LEU A 526 10.54 4.36 11.68
CA LEU A 526 9.39 4.98 12.35
C LEU A 526 8.10 4.72 11.57
N ILE A 527 8.13 4.80 10.24
CA ILE A 527 6.99 4.51 9.37
C ILE A 527 6.57 3.05 9.51
N ALA A 528 7.49 2.10 9.32
CA ALA A 528 7.19 0.67 9.41
C ALA A 528 6.70 0.29 10.82
N HIS A 529 7.34 0.83 11.86
CA HIS A 529 6.95 0.58 13.24
C HIS A 529 5.58 1.19 13.58
N ALA A 530 5.29 2.41 13.12
CA ALA A 530 3.97 3.01 13.30
C ALA A 530 2.88 2.24 12.55
N HIS A 531 3.19 1.70 11.36
CA HIS A 531 2.28 0.83 10.62
C HIS A 531 1.99 -0.46 11.40
N HIS A 532 2.99 -1.11 11.99
CA HIS A 532 2.79 -2.25 12.89
C HIS A 532 1.92 -1.90 14.11
N HIS A 533 2.12 -0.71 14.69
CA HIS A 533 1.25 -0.21 15.76
C HIS A 533 -0.19 -0.04 15.29
N ALA A 534 -0.40 0.50 14.08
CA ALA A 534 -1.70 0.68 13.47
C ALA A 534 -2.46 -0.64 13.29
N TRP A 535 -1.74 -1.73 12.98
CA TRP A 535 -2.31 -3.07 12.84
C TRP A 535 -2.58 -3.77 14.18
N GLN A 536 -1.61 -3.82 15.09
CA GLN A 536 -1.68 -4.75 16.23
C GLN A 536 -1.75 -4.12 17.61
N ILE A 537 -1.48 -2.81 17.75
CA ILE A 537 -1.33 -2.18 19.07
C ILE A 537 -2.44 -1.18 19.33
N ASN A 538 -2.61 -0.22 18.42
CA ASN A 538 -3.61 0.84 18.57
C ASN A 538 -4.86 0.61 17.70
N HIS A 539 -4.83 -0.40 16.82
CA HIS A 539 -5.96 -0.87 16.00
C HIS A 539 -6.57 0.23 15.10
N LEU A 540 -5.77 1.21 14.66
CA LEU A 540 -6.22 2.23 13.71
C LEU A 540 -6.62 1.63 12.36
N MET A 541 -5.93 0.59 11.88
CA MET A 541 -6.33 -0.11 10.65
C MET A 541 -7.67 -0.83 10.82
N GLU A 542 -7.90 -1.50 11.95
CA GLU A 542 -9.19 -2.14 12.27
C GLU A 542 -10.31 -1.10 12.35
N ALA A 543 -10.03 0.05 12.97
CA ALA A 543 -10.97 1.16 13.04
C ALA A 543 -11.33 1.67 11.64
N ALA A 544 -10.33 1.88 10.78
CA ALA A 544 -10.55 2.34 9.40
C ALA A 544 -11.32 1.30 8.57
N MET A 545 -11.04 0.01 8.76
CA MET A 545 -11.77 -1.10 8.13
C MET A 545 -13.26 -1.05 8.42
N PHE A 546 -13.65 -0.98 9.70
CA PHE A 546 -15.06 -0.85 10.07
C PHE A 546 -15.64 0.51 9.66
N GLY A 547 -14.84 1.57 9.70
CA GLY A 547 -15.24 2.89 9.23
C GLY A 547 -15.60 2.91 7.74
N GLY A 548 -14.91 2.12 6.91
CA GLY A 548 -15.21 1.96 5.49
C GLY A 548 -16.64 1.47 5.22
N LEU A 549 -17.20 0.66 6.12
CA LEU A 549 -18.59 0.19 6.04
C LEU A 549 -19.62 1.30 6.30
N LEU A 550 -19.19 2.40 6.92
CA LEU A 550 -20.02 3.57 7.22
C LEU A 550 -19.78 4.74 6.25
N ASP A 551 -18.59 4.81 5.66
CA ASP A 551 -18.18 5.86 4.73
C ASP A 551 -18.73 5.59 3.32
N GLY A 552 -20.04 5.82 3.16
CA GLY A 552 -20.79 5.53 1.95
C GLY A 552 -20.60 6.59 0.88
N GLY A 553 -19.61 6.42 0.01
CA GLY A 553 -19.34 7.25 -1.17
C GLY A 553 -20.51 7.46 -2.14
N ARG A 554 -21.71 6.92 -1.86
CA ARG A 554 -22.99 7.31 -2.45
C ARG A 554 -24.06 7.52 -1.36
N LEU A 555 -24.30 8.77 -1.02
CA LEU A 555 -25.65 9.21 -0.66
C LEU A 555 -26.53 9.19 -1.92
N MET A 556 -26.98 8.01 -2.37
CA MET A 556 -28.21 7.92 -3.16
C MET A 556 -29.40 7.96 -2.20
N GLY A 557 -29.65 9.15 -1.66
CA GLY A 557 -30.97 9.50 -1.18
C GLY A 557 -31.84 9.79 -2.40
N ASN A 558 -32.54 8.77 -2.93
CA ASN A 558 -33.74 9.05 -3.70
C ASN A 558 -34.81 9.54 -2.71
N VAL A 559 -34.80 10.84 -2.44
CA VAL A 559 -36.02 11.56 -2.07
C VAL A 559 -36.62 12.04 -3.39
N GLY A 560 -37.61 11.28 -3.86
CA GLY A 560 -38.43 11.55 -5.03
C GLY A 560 -39.58 10.55 -5.08
#